data_AF-A0A7S2KLJ2-F1
#
_entry.id   AF-A0A7S2KLJ2-F1
#
_cell.length_a   1.000
_cell.length_b   1.000
_cell.length_c   1.000
_cell.angle_alpha   90.00
_cell.angle_beta   90.00
_cell.angle_gamma   90.00
#
_symmetry.space_group_name_H-M   'P 1'
#
loop_
_entity.id
_entity.type
_entity.pdbx_description
1 polymer ?
#
loop_
_entity_poly.entity_id
_entity_poly.type
_entity_poly.pdbx_seq_one_letter_code
_entity_poly.pdbx_strand_id
1 'polypeptide(L)'
;GDSAGGGLAPSLVLDLAANPGDQDPQLQGAVLLSPWTNMRCDTPSYYFNAFRKVQSRGADRSPATVGDIIFQDPPATGQQLCREYLKDWLGDARFEADPVASPMFAGRAQYAEGRVPPLYFVVGGSEVILGESVVPAQKTACYGVDVTLDVFPGMWHVFPMYSEGCGSSKGLAAAHRAMRRIADFVGRAAREGGAPPGHALVDVLYAPGAGGGYGLDAA
;
A
#
# COMPACT_ATOMS: atom_id res chain seq x y z
N GLY A 1 2.14 7.27 6.48
CA GLY A 1 0.93 7.96 5.98
C GLY A 1 0.04 6.96 5.31
N ASP A 2 -1.21 7.35 5.03
CA ASP A 2 -2.20 6.53 4.33
C ASP A 2 -2.68 7.16 3.02
N SER A 3 -3.04 6.35 2.03
CA SER A 3 -3.56 6.83 0.73
C SER A 3 -2.63 7.87 0.09
N ALA A 4 -3.12 9.08 -0.22
CA ALA A 4 -2.29 10.19 -0.69
C ALA A 4 -1.16 10.55 0.30
N GLY A 5 -1.40 10.51 1.61
CA GLY A 5 -0.36 10.67 2.64
C GLY A 5 0.62 9.49 2.71
N GLY A 6 0.18 8.31 2.26
CA GLY A 6 1.01 7.14 2.03
C GLY A 6 1.89 7.29 0.78
N GLY A 7 1.45 8.07 -0.21
CA GLY A 7 2.25 8.53 -1.35
C GLY A 7 3.25 9.63 -0.98
N LEU A 8 2.83 10.59 -0.15
CA LEU A 8 3.68 11.70 0.30
C LEU A 8 4.84 11.23 1.20
N ALA A 9 4.64 10.19 2.01
CA ALA A 9 5.69 9.63 2.86
C ALA A 9 6.95 9.17 2.08
N PRO A 10 6.85 8.33 1.03
CA PRO A 10 7.99 7.97 0.21
C PRO A 10 8.46 9.14 -0.67
N SER A 11 7.59 10.08 -1.05
CA SER A 11 8.04 11.33 -1.71
C SER A 11 9.03 12.10 -0.83
N LEU A 12 8.70 12.30 0.46
CA LEU A 12 9.61 12.96 1.41
C LEU A 12 10.92 12.20 1.57
N VAL A 13 10.87 10.87 1.66
CA VAL A 13 12.07 10.03 1.73
C VAL A 13 12.96 10.23 0.51
N LEU A 14 12.37 10.23 -0.68
CA LEU A 14 13.09 10.38 -1.95
C LEU A 14 13.67 11.79 -2.10
N ASP A 15 12.93 12.82 -1.68
CA ASP A 15 13.39 14.21 -1.71
C ASP A 15 14.59 14.43 -0.77
N LEU A 16 14.51 13.98 0.49
CA LEU A 16 15.61 14.07 1.44
C LEU A 16 16.82 13.24 1.01
N ALA A 17 16.61 12.09 0.37
CA ALA A 17 17.70 11.28 -0.18
C ALA A 17 18.42 12.00 -1.33
N ALA A 18 17.67 12.68 -2.20
CA ALA A 18 18.21 13.41 -3.34
C ALA A 18 18.86 14.76 -2.95
N ASN A 19 18.30 15.44 -1.95
CA ASN A 19 18.67 16.78 -1.52
C ASN A 19 19.05 16.80 -0.02
N PRO A 20 20.12 16.10 0.40
CA PRO A 20 20.47 16.02 1.81
C PRO A 20 20.91 17.38 2.35
N GLY A 21 20.20 17.89 3.36
CA GLY A 21 20.62 19.02 4.16
C GLY A 21 21.51 18.58 5.32
N ASP A 22 22.46 19.44 5.71
CA ASP A 22 23.39 19.18 6.83
C ASP A 22 22.68 19.00 8.18
N GLN A 23 21.40 19.36 8.29
CA GLN A 23 20.59 19.32 9.51
C GLN A 23 19.35 18.42 9.37
N ASP A 24 19.22 17.69 8.26
CA ASP A 24 18.04 16.85 8.04
C ASP A 24 17.99 15.70 9.06
N PRO A 25 16.80 15.38 9.60
CA PRO A 25 16.66 14.28 10.53
C PRO A 25 16.93 12.95 9.79
N GLN A 26 17.68 12.07 10.44
CA GLN A 26 17.80 10.71 9.95
C GLN A 26 16.46 9.97 10.11
N LEU A 27 15.85 9.61 8.97
CA LEU A 27 14.66 8.78 8.96
C LEU A 27 15.03 7.33 9.31
N GLN A 28 14.28 6.72 10.22
CA GLN A 28 14.53 5.35 10.69
C GLN A 28 13.63 4.30 10.02
N GLY A 29 12.59 4.75 9.33
CA GLY A 29 11.66 3.91 8.60
C GLY A 29 10.44 4.70 8.14
N ALA A 30 9.67 4.15 7.20
CA ALA A 30 8.40 4.72 6.77
C ALA A 30 7.32 3.64 6.70
N VAL A 31 6.14 3.94 7.25
CA VAL A 31 4.94 3.08 7.17
C VAL A 31 3.97 3.67 6.16
N LEU A 32 3.62 2.87 5.16
CA LEU A 32 2.89 3.22 3.96
C LEU A 32 1.60 2.41 3.91
N LEU A 33 0.47 3.01 4.29
CA LEU A 33 -0.83 2.35 4.33
C LEU A 33 -1.58 2.64 3.04
N SER A 34 -1.84 1.64 2.20
CA SER A 34 -2.51 1.80 0.91
C SER A 34 -1.97 3.01 0.11
N PRO A 35 -0.65 3.17 -0.06
CA PRO A 35 -0.06 4.40 -0.59
C PRO A 35 -0.45 4.66 -2.04
N TRP A 36 -0.78 5.91 -2.36
CA TRP A 36 -0.98 6.36 -3.74
C TRP A 36 0.34 6.84 -4.35
N THR A 37 1.01 6.00 -5.13
CA THR A 37 2.37 6.29 -5.62
C THR A 37 2.48 6.58 -7.12
N ASN A 38 1.38 6.43 -7.88
CA ASN A 38 1.40 6.52 -9.34
C ASN A 38 0.41 7.58 -9.83
N MET A 39 0.94 8.74 -10.24
CA MET A 39 0.12 9.85 -10.72
C MET A 39 -0.47 9.61 -12.12
N ARG A 40 -0.17 8.47 -12.76
CA ARG A 40 -0.85 8.05 -14.00
C ARG A 40 -2.10 7.21 -13.76
N CYS A 41 -2.27 6.65 -12.55
CA CYS A 41 -3.40 5.78 -12.21
C CYS A 41 -3.63 4.62 -13.21
N ASP A 42 -2.54 4.03 -13.72
CA ASP A 42 -2.56 3.10 -14.85
C ASP A 42 -2.04 1.70 -14.50
N THR A 43 -1.91 1.38 -13.21
CA THR A 43 -1.56 0.00 -12.81
C THR A 43 -2.69 -0.97 -13.18
N PRO A 44 -2.39 -2.24 -13.53
CA PRO A 44 -3.42 -3.19 -13.90
C PRO A 44 -4.50 -3.43 -12.83
N SER A 45 -4.21 -3.19 -11.55
CA SER A 45 -5.18 -3.34 -10.46
C SER A 45 -6.39 -2.39 -10.60
N TYR A 46 -6.25 -1.25 -11.29
CA TYR A 46 -7.38 -0.38 -11.61
C TYR A 46 -8.49 -1.10 -12.39
N TYR A 47 -8.14 -2.15 -13.14
CA TYR A 47 -9.09 -2.96 -13.89
C TYR A 47 -9.46 -4.24 -13.14
N PHE A 48 -8.48 -4.98 -12.63
CA PHE A 48 -8.74 -6.32 -12.06
C PHE A 48 -9.40 -6.29 -10.68
N ASN A 49 -9.21 -5.21 -9.91
CA ASN A 49 -9.87 -5.01 -8.62
C ASN A 49 -11.09 -4.09 -8.70
N ALA A 50 -11.55 -3.73 -9.90
CA ALA A 50 -12.71 -2.86 -10.05
C ALA A 50 -13.97 -3.45 -9.38
N PHE A 51 -14.69 -2.61 -8.64
CA PHE A 51 -15.91 -3.00 -7.95
C PHE A 51 -16.94 -3.65 -8.88
N ARG A 52 -17.49 -4.79 -8.48
CA ARG A 52 -18.64 -5.38 -9.17
C ARG A 52 -19.63 -5.99 -8.20
N LYS A 53 -20.92 -5.83 -8.53
CA LYS A 53 -21.99 -6.67 -7.98
C LYS A 53 -22.12 -7.89 -8.87
N VAL A 54 -21.91 -9.06 -8.31
CA VAL A 54 -22.01 -10.34 -9.01
C VAL A 54 -23.15 -11.16 -8.41
N GLN A 55 -23.85 -11.90 -9.23
CA GLN A 55 -24.86 -12.82 -8.74
C GLN A 55 -24.17 -14.13 -8.33
N SER A 56 -24.31 -14.52 -7.06
CA SER A 56 -23.79 -15.80 -6.58
C SER A 56 -24.40 -16.94 -7.41
N ARG A 57 -23.57 -17.88 -7.87
CA ARG A 57 -24.00 -19.07 -8.62
C ARG A 57 -24.46 -20.22 -7.70
N GLY A 58 -24.48 -20.01 -6.38
CA GLY A 58 -24.92 -20.99 -5.38
C GLY A 58 -26.44 -21.07 -5.20
N ALA A 59 -26.89 -21.97 -4.31
CA ALA A 59 -28.30 -22.06 -3.89
C ALA A 59 -28.79 -20.74 -3.30
N ASP A 60 -27.90 -20.02 -2.61
CA ASP A 60 -28.07 -18.61 -2.29
C ASP A 60 -27.71 -17.76 -3.51
N ARG A 61 -28.75 -17.22 -4.16
CA ARG A 61 -28.66 -16.29 -5.30
C ARG A 61 -28.50 -14.83 -4.88
N SER A 62 -28.17 -14.58 -3.61
CA SER A 62 -27.95 -13.22 -3.12
C SER A 62 -26.85 -12.53 -3.92
N PRO A 63 -27.00 -11.21 -4.18
CA PRO A 63 -25.95 -10.42 -4.79
C PRO A 63 -24.74 -10.37 -3.87
N ALA A 64 -23.56 -10.70 -4.41
CA ALA A 64 -22.27 -10.54 -3.75
C ALA A 64 -21.53 -9.34 -4.34
N THR A 65 -20.66 -8.72 -3.55
CA THR A 65 -19.77 -7.64 -3.99
C THR A 65 -18.33 -8.16 -4.05
N VAL A 66 -17.65 -7.85 -5.14
CA VAL A 66 -16.23 -8.16 -5.34
C VAL A 66 -15.46 -6.91 -5.76
N GLY A 67 -14.14 -6.94 -5.62
CA GLY A 67 -13.27 -5.81 -5.91
C GLY A 67 -13.32 -4.74 -4.81
N ASP A 68 -12.93 -3.53 -5.17
CA ASP A 68 -12.78 -2.41 -4.25
C ASP A 68 -14.14 -1.84 -3.84
N ILE A 69 -14.51 -1.99 -2.58
CA ILE A 69 -15.79 -1.48 -2.09
C ILE A 69 -15.77 0.03 -1.79
N ILE A 70 -14.59 0.66 -1.73
CA ILE A 70 -14.42 2.09 -1.48
C ILE A 70 -14.45 2.86 -2.79
N PHE A 71 -13.74 2.39 -3.82
CA PHE A 71 -13.68 3.01 -5.14
C PHE A 71 -14.49 2.22 -6.17
N GLN A 72 -15.76 2.61 -6.37
CA GLN A 72 -16.73 1.82 -7.12
C GLN A 72 -16.89 2.18 -8.60
N ASP A 73 -16.23 3.24 -9.05
CA ASP A 73 -16.35 3.72 -10.43
C ASP A 73 -15.86 2.68 -11.45
N PRO A 74 -16.47 2.63 -12.65
CA PRO A 74 -15.91 1.87 -13.76
C PRO A 74 -14.46 2.30 -14.03
N PRO A 75 -13.54 1.39 -14.42
CA PRO A 75 -12.12 1.71 -14.54
C PRO A 75 -11.82 2.96 -15.37
N ALA A 76 -12.45 3.11 -16.54
CA ALA A 76 -12.25 4.28 -17.41
C ALA A 76 -12.66 5.60 -16.72
N THR A 77 -13.78 5.58 -15.99
CA THR A 77 -14.28 6.73 -15.22
C THR A 77 -13.38 7.02 -14.03
N GLY A 78 -13.01 6.01 -13.25
CA GLY A 78 -12.13 6.17 -12.08
C GLY A 78 -10.75 6.73 -12.47
N GLN A 79 -10.17 6.25 -13.58
CA GLN A 79 -8.92 6.79 -14.11
C GLN A 79 -9.06 8.23 -14.62
N GLN A 80 -10.19 8.57 -15.24
CA GLN A 80 -10.46 9.94 -15.64
C GLN A 80 -10.55 10.85 -14.41
N LEU A 81 -11.31 10.47 -13.39
CA LEU A 81 -11.44 11.22 -12.14
C LEU A 81 -10.09 11.40 -11.45
N CYS A 82 -9.26 10.34 -11.41
CA CYS A 82 -7.89 10.47 -10.92
C CYS A 82 -7.12 11.58 -11.67
N ARG A 83 -7.12 11.56 -13.01
CA ARG A 83 -6.41 12.58 -13.81
C ARG A 83 -6.94 13.98 -13.54
N GLU A 84 -8.24 14.12 -13.32
CA GLU A 84 -8.86 15.40 -12.97
C GLU A 84 -8.40 15.90 -11.60
N TYR A 85 -8.37 15.03 -10.57
CA TYR A 85 -7.84 15.39 -9.24
C TYR A 85 -6.37 15.76 -9.26
N LEU A 86 -5.57 15.04 -10.05
CA LEU A 86 -4.12 15.25 -10.11
C LEU A 86 -3.71 16.48 -10.90
N LYS A 87 -4.55 16.96 -11.82
CA LYS A 87 -4.25 18.15 -12.60
C LYS A 87 -3.95 19.36 -11.71
N ASP A 88 -4.79 19.58 -10.70
CA ASP A 88 -4.62 20.71 -9.78
C ASP A 88 -3.52 20.45 -8.76
N TRP A 89 -3.35 19.19 -8.31
CA TRP A 89 -2.33 18.82 -7.33
C TRP A 89 -0.90 18.89 -7.90
N LEU A 90 -0.69 18.37 -9.11
CA LEU A 90 0.62 18.40 -9.79
C LEU A 90 0.97 19.79 -10.31
N GLY A 91 -0.03 20.58 -10.72
CA GLY A 91 0.13 21.87 -11.39
C GLY A 91 0.70 21.79 -12.81
N ASP A 92 1.52 20.78 -13.12
CA ASP A 92 2.13 20.53 -14.44
C ASP A 92 2.25 19.01 -14.70
N ALA A 93 1.76 18.57 -15.86
CA ALA A 93 1.76 17.16 -16.28
C ALA A 93 3.17 16.56 -16.40
N ARG A 94 4.23 17.37 -16.52
CA ARG A 94 5.61 16.87 -16.53
C ARG A 94 5.99 16.10 -15.26
N PHE A 95 5.29 16.34 -14.14
CA PHE A 95 5.53 15.68 -12.86
C PHE A 95 4.82 14.33 -12.71
N GLU A 96 4.00 13.92 -13.69
CA GLU A 96 3.32 12.60 -13.66
C GLU A 96 4.27 11.40 -13.58
N ALA A 97 5.53 11.57 -14.02
CA ALA A 97 6.57 10.55 -13.93
C ALA A 97 7.80 11.00 -13.13
N ASP A 98 7.70 12.14 -12.46
CA ASP A 98 8.75 12.59 -11.54
C ASP A 98 8.81 11.60 -10.37
N PRO A 99 9.99 11.09 -9.99
CA PRO A 99 10.09 10.05 -8.97
C PRO A 99 9.75 10.54 -7.57
N VAL A 100 9.80 11.85 -7.29
CA VAL A 100 9.36 12.42 -6.01
C VAL A 100 7.84 12.58 -6.01
N ALA A 101 7.24 13.15 -7.07
CA ALA A 101 5.78 13.28 -7.15
C ALA A 101 5.05 11.93 -7.34
N SER A 102 5.70 11.00 -8.04
CA SER A 102 5.21 9.67 -8.37
C SER A 102 6.24 8.60 -8.01
N PRO A 103 6.36 8.22 -6.72
CA PRO A 103 7.34 7.25 -6.23
C PRO A 103 7.35 5.90 -6.97
N MET A 104 6.25 5.55 -7.63
CA MET A 104 6.16 4.43 -8.58
C MET A 104 7.28 4.44 -9.63
N PHE A 105 7.71 5.62 -10.09
CA PHE A 105 8.71 5.77 -11.15
C PHE A 105 10.15 5.90 -10.64
N ALA A 106 10.38 5.95 -9.32
CA ALA A 106 11.72 5.92 -8.75
C ALA A 106 12.50 4.66 -9.20
N GLY A 107 13.74 4.85 -9.61
CA GLY A 107 14.63 3.82 -10.14
C GLY A 107 15.86 3.63 -9.27
N ARG A 108 16.80 2.79 -9.74
CA ARG A 108 18.02 2.44 -8.98
C ARG A 108 18.76 3.68 -8.47
N ALA A 109 18.86 4.74 -9.28
CA ALA A 109 19.56 5.97 -8.92
C ALA A 109 19.02 6.60 -7.63
N GLN A 110 17.70 6.60 -7.43
CA GLN A 110 17.07 7.14 -6.23
C GLN A 110 17.32 6.29 -4.97
N TYR A 111 17.65 5.01 -5.12
CA TYR A 111 17.80 4.06 -4.01
C TYR A 111 19.27 3.66 -3.73
N ALA A 112 20.20 3.94 -4.64
CA ALA A 112 21.55 3.39 -4.65
C ALA A 112 22.50 3.92 -3.54
N GLU A 113 22.13 5.00 -2.85
CA GLU A 113 23.04 5.68 -1.89
C GLU A 113 22.80 5.29 -0.42
N GLY A 114 21.93 4.31 -0.14
CA GLY A 114 21.67 3.85 1.23
C GLY A 114 21.00 4.90 2.14
N ARG A 115 20.46 5.97 1.55
CA ARG A 115 19.75 7.05 2.26
C ARG A 115 18.25 6.78 2.44
N VAL A 116 17.74 5.73 1.83
CA VAL A 116 16.35 5.32 1.95
C VAL A 116 16.24 4.36 3.13
N PRO A 117 15.43 4.68 4.17
CA PRO A 117 15.26 3.83 5.33
C PRO A 117 14.38 2.62 4.99
N PRO A 118 14.24 1.64 5.91
CA PRO A 118 13.28 0.56 5.74
C PRO A 118 11.87 1.06 5.43
N LEU A 119 11.20 0.44 4.46
CA LEU A 119 9.85 0.79 4.05
C LEU A 119 8.88 -0.36 4.38
N TYR A 120 7.77 -0.04 5.04
CA TYR A 120 6.73 -1.00 5.35
C TYR A 120 5.42 -0.63 4.66
N PHE A 121 5.04 -1.43 3.66
CA PHE A 121 3.80 -1.32 2.92
C PHE A 121 2.72 -2.21 3.55
N VAL A 122 1.53 -1.65 3.76
CA VAL A 122 0.35 -2.38 4.22
C VAL A 122 -0.80 -2.05 3.27
N VAL A 123 -1.35 -3.05 2.58
CA VAL A 123 -2.35 -2.83 1.54
C VAL A 123 -3.45 -3.88 1.56
N GLY A 124 -4.68 -3.47 1.27
CA GLY A 124 -5.80 -4.35 1.03
C GLY A 124 -5.70 -5.02 -0.34
N GLY A 125 -5.90 -6.33 -0.38
CA GLY A 125 -5.82 -7.10 -1.62
C GLY A 125 -6.92 -6.78 -2.63
N SER A 126 -8.02 -6.15 -2.19
CA SER A 126 -9.15 -5.78 -3.05
C SER A 126 -9.04 -4.37 -3.62
N GLU A 127 -7.96 -3.63 -3.34
CA GLU A 127 -7.84 -2.22 -3.73
C GLU A 127 -7.60 -2.04 -5.23
N VAL A 128 -8.27 -1.08 -5.87
CA VAL A 128 -7.94 -0.67 -7.26
C VAL A 128 -6.50 -0.15 -7.36
N ILE A 129 -5.97 0.41 -6.27
CA ILE A 129 -4.59 0.89 -6.17
C ILE A 129 -3.60 -0.15 -5.62
N LEU A 130 -3.95 -1.43 -5.54
CA LEU A 130 -3.04 -2.48 -5.04
C LEU A 130 -1.65 -2.44 -5.71
N GLY A 131 -1.62 -2.19 -7.02
CA GLY A 131 -0.38 -2.08 -7.80
C GLY A 131 0.55 -0.96 -7.33
N GLU A 132 0.02 0.08 -6.69
CA GLU A 132 0.78 1.22 -6.15
C GLU A 132 1.47 0.90 -4.83
N SER A 133 1.17 -0.26 -4.24
CA SER A 133 1.97 -0.81 -3.14
C SER A 133 2.92 -1.88 -3.66
N VAL A 134 2.40 -2.85 -4.43
CA VAL A 134 3.14 -4.05 -4.83
C VAL A 134 4.33 -3.71 -5.75
N VAL A 135 4.11 -2.89 -6.78
CA VAL A 135 5.16 -2.57 -7.76
C VAL A 135 6.31 -1.76 -7.14
N PRO A 136 6.09 -0.63 -6.43
CA PRO A 136 7.19 0.09 -5.81
C PRO A 136 7.87 -0.73 -4.72
N ALA A 137 7.14 -1.50 -3.90
CA ALA A 137 7.75 -2.38 -2.90
C ALA A 137 8.74 -3.38 -3.54
N GLN A 138 8.34 -4.05 -4.63
CA GLN A 138 9.20 -4.96 -5.37
C GLN A 138 10.42 -4.25 -5.98
N LYS A 139 10.22 -3.10 -6.63
CA LYS A 139 11.33 -2.33 -7.22
C LYS A 139 12.34 -1.91 -6.16
N THR A 140 11.86 -1.34 -5.07
CA THR A 140 12.70 -0.82 -3.97
C THR A 140 13.48 -1.94 -3.29
N ALA A 141 12.85 -3.10 -3.07
CA ALA A 141 13.52 -4.31 -2.60
C ALA A 141 14.64 -4.77 -3.55
N CYS A 142 14.38 -4.80 -4.86
CA CYS A 142 15.37 -5.16 -5.88
C CYS A 142 16.59 -4.20 -5.92
N TYR A 143 16.44 -2.99 -5.38
CA TYR A 143 17.53 -2.01 -5.27
C TYR A 143 18.27 -2.05 -3.92
N GLY A 144 17.96 -3.04 -3.07
CA GLY A 144 18.69 -3.30 -1.82
C GLY A 144 18.16 -2.55 -0.60
N VAL A 145 16.99 -1.93 -0.69
CA VAL A 145 16.31 -1.34 0.46
C VAL A 145 15.54 -2.44 1.22
N ASP A 146 15.56 -2.38 2.55
CA ASP A 146 14.70 -3.24 3.37
C ASP A 146 13.24 -2.86 3.14
N VAL A 147 12.46 -3.83 2.65
CA VAL A 147 11.06 -3.67 2.38
C VAL A 147 10.31 -4.79 3.07
N THR A 148 9.32 -4.41 3.85
CA THR A 148 8.22 -5.29 4.26
C THR A 148 6.99 -4.92 3.44
N LEU A 149 6.34 -5.90 2.83
CA LEU A 149 5.04 -5.71 2.18
C LEU A 149 4.04 -6.71 2.74
N ASP A 150 2.99 -6.20 3.38
CA ASP A 150 1.83 -6.98 3.78
C ASP A 150 0.66 -6.71 2.82
N VAL A 151 0.24 -7.75 2.11
CA VAL A 151 -1.03 -7.75 1.37
C VAL A 151 -2.08 -8.50 2.20
N PHE A 152 -3.22 -7.86 2.46
CA PHE A 152 -4.35 -8.44 3.19
C PHE A 152 -5.50 -8.79 2.22
N PRO A 153 -5.59 -10.04 1.73
CA PRO A 153 -6.69 -10.50 0.87
C PRO A 153 -8.08 -10.12 1.41
N GLY A 154 -8.94 -9.63 0.52
CA GLY A 154 -10.31 -9.26 0.85
C GLY A 154 -10.47 -7.92 1.58
N MET A 155 -9.38 -7.31 2.06
CA MET A 155 -9.45 -6.00 2.70
C MET A 155 -9.48 -4.86 1.68
N TRP A 156 -10.16 -3.78 2.07
CA TRP A 156 -10.40 -2.60 1.26
C TRP A 156 -9.41 -1.47 1.57
N HIS A 157 -9.53 -0.37 0.82
CA HIS A 157 -8.67 0.79 0.96
C HIS A 157 -8.58 1.31 2.40
N VAL A 158 -7.35 1.43 2.91
CA VAL A 158 -7.05 1.95 4.26
C VAL A 158 -7.81 1.17 5.36
N PHE A 159 -8.00 -0.15 5.19
CA PHE A 159 -8.69 -0.97 6.18
C PHE A 159 -8.17 -0.85 7.64
N PRO A 160 -6.88 -0.56 7.95
CA PRO A 160 -6.42 -0.43 9.33
C PRO A 160 -7.12 0.68 10.12
N MET A 161 -7.61 1.74 9.46
CA MET A 161 -8.38 2.83 10.08
C MET A 161 -9.69 2.33 10.72
N TYR A 162 -10.17 1.17 10.28
CA TYR A 162 -11.42 0.57 10.74
C TYR A 162 -11.23 -0.50 11.82
N SER A 163 -10.16 -0.37 12.62
CA SER A 163 -9.85 -1.28 13.74
C SER A 163 -11.01 -1.47 14.71
N GLU A 164 -11.74 -0.40 15.02
CA GLU A 164 -12.94 -0.42 15.87
C GLU A 164 -14.18 -1.09 15.22
N GLY A 165 -14.04 -1.63 14.01
CA GLY A 165 -15.07 -2.45 13.38
C GLY A 165 -16.21 -1.68 12.72
N CYS A 166 -16.02 -0.40 12.37
CA CYS A 166 -17.01 0.43 11.66
C CYS A 166 -18.39 0.49 12.33
N GLY A 167 -18.47 0.51 13.65
CA GLY A 167 -19.75 0.51 14.37
C GLY A 167 -20.39 -0.88 14.50
N SER A 168 -19.71 -1.95 14.07
CA SER A 168 -20.01 -3.28 14.57
C SER A 168 -19.54 -3.42 16.02
N SER A 169 -20.15 -4.33 16.78
CA SER A 169 -19.77 -4.61 18.18
C SER A 169 -18.44 -5.40 18.30
N LYS A 170 -17.71 -5.59 17.20
CA LYS A 170 -16.48 -6.38 17.14
C LYS A 170 -15.44 -5.64 16.31
N GLY A 171 -14.24 -5.46 16.86
CA GLY A 171 -13.14 -4.89 16.08
C GLY A 171 -12.74 -5.76 14.88
N LEU A 172 -12.14 -5.12 13.87
CA LEU A 172 -11.71 -5.78 12.64
C LEU A 172 -10.39 -6.51 12.88
N ALA A 173 -10.43 -7.85 12.91
CA ALA A 173 -9.26 -8.68 13.21
C ALA A 173 -8.06 -8.41 12.28
N ALA A 174 -8.31 -8.18 10.99
CA ALA A 174 -7.28 -7.82 10.01
C ALA A 174 -6.62 -6.49 10.38
N ALA A 175 -7.41 -5.45 10.70
CA ALA A 175 -6.90 -4.14 11.09
C ALA A 175 -6.09 -4.23 12.40
N HIS A 176 -6.57 -4.97 13.40
CA HIS A 176 -5.79 -5.22 14.61
C HIS A 176 -4.45 -5.93 14.33
N ARG A 177 -4.42 -6.86 13.37
CA ARG A 177 -3.18 -7.53 12.95
C ARG A 177 -2.23 -6.56 12.25
N ALA A 178 -2.72 -5.74 11.33
CA ALA A 178 -1.94 -4.70 10.68
C ALA A 178 -1.35 -3.72 11.71
N MET A 179 -2.17 -3.22 12.64
CA MET A 179 -1.72 -2.31 13.69
C MET A 179 -0.64 -2.90 14.60
N ARG A 180 -0.73 -4.19 14.96
CA ARG A 180 0.32 -4.87 15.72
C ARG A 180 1.64 -4.94 14.95
N ARG A 181 1.59 -5.31 13.66
CA ARG A 181 2.80 -5.40 12.83
C ARG A 181 3.42 -4.01 12.56
N ILE A 182 2.59 -2.97 12.44
CA ILE A 182 3.05 -1.58 12.38
C ILE A 182 3.79 -1.21 13.68
N ALA A 183 3.23 -1.55 14.84
CA ALA A 183 3.91 -1.31 16.11
C ALA A 183 5.23 -2.10 16.22
N ASP A 184 5.27 -3.35 15.76
CA ASP A 184 6.49 -4.16 15.73
C ASP A 184 7.56 -3.54 14.81
N PHE A 185 7.17 -3.09 13.62
CA PHE A 185 8.05 -2.40 12.66
C PHE A 185 8.62 -1.11 13.26
N VAL A 186 7.76 -0.24 13.81
CA VAL A 186 8.18 1.02 14.45
C VAL A 186 9.10 0.75 15.63
N GLY A 187 8.76 -0.26 16.45
CA GLY A 187 9.58 -0.67 17.58
C GLY A 187 10.97 -1.18 17.17
N ARG A 188 11.07 -1.95 16.08
CA ARG A 188 12.37 -2.37 15.52
C ARG A 188 13.15 -1.19 14.96
N ALA A 189 12.52 -0.37 14.11
CA ALA A 189 13.15 0.81 13.51
C ALA A 189 13.74 1.76 14.57
N ALA A 190 13.02 1.96 15.68
CA ALA A 190 13.49 2.79 16.79
C ALA A 190 14.67 2.20 17.58
N ARG A 191 14.83 0.87 17.62
CA ARG A 191 15.92 0.19 18.36
C ARG A 191 17.16 -0.04 17.52
N GLU A 192 16.97 -0.42 16.25
CA GLU A 192 18.03 -0.93 15.38
C GLU A 192 18.60 0.15 14.44
N GLY A 193 18.02 1.36 14.43
CA GLY A 193 18.59 2.49 13.69
C GLY A 193 18.48 2.36 12.17
N GLY A 194 17.36 1.80 11.68
CA GLY A 194 17.14 1.57 10.24
C GLY A 194 18.06 0.51 9.63
N ALA A 195 18.86 -0.18 10.44
CA ALA A 195 19.74 -1.25 9.96
C ALA A 195 18.89 -2.45 9.49
N PRO A 196 19.13 -2.97 8.27
CA PRO A 196 18.23 -3.92 7.62
C PRO A 196 18.39 -5.34 8.19
N PRO A 197 17.35 -6.19 8.18
CA PRO A 197 17.55 -7.61 7.93
C PRO A 197 18.16 -7.73 6.52
N GLY A 198 19.19 -8.55 6.34
CA GLY A 198 19.96 -8.63 5.09
C GLY A 198 19.23 -9.11 3.82
N HIS A 199 17.89 -9.02 3.75
CA HIS A 199 17.05 -9.36 2.60
C HIS A 199 15.64 -8.75 2.73
N ALA A 200 14.99 -8.49 1.59
CA ALA A 200 13.60 -8.05 1.55
C ALA A 200 12.61 -9.13 1.99
N LEU A 201 11.54 -8.74 2.68
CA LEU A 201 10.49 -9.63 3.18
C LEU A 201 9.14 -9.28 2.51
N VAL A 202 8.54 -10.24 1.80
CA VAL A 202 7.19 -10.09 1.25
C VAL A 202 6.27 -11.08 1.96
N ASP A 203 5.29 -10.56 2.69
CA ASP A 203 4.31 -11.36 3.44
C ASP A 203 2.91 -11.20 2.82
N VAL A 204 2.31 -12.32 2.42
CA VAL A 204 0.89 -12.36 2.02
C VAL A 204 0.08 -12.89 3.18
N LEU A 205 -0.69 -12.01 3.83
CA LEU A 205 -1.40 -12.33 5.07
C LEU A 205 -2.87 -12.59 4.80
N TYR A 206 -3.21 -13.86 4.63
CA TYR A 206 -4.61 -14.28 4.72
C TYR A 206 -5.12 -14.00 6.14
N ALA A 207 -6.06 -13.07 6.27
CA ALA A 207 -6.89 -13.01 7.47
C ALA A 207 -7.87 -14.18 7.36
N PRO A 208 -7.77 -15.24 8.20
CA PRO A 208 -8.84 -16.22 8.24
C PRO A 208 -10.10 -15.45 8.61
N GLY A 209 -11.13 -15.56 7.77
CA GLY A 209 -12.44 -15.02 8.08
C GLY A 209 -12.84 -15.47 9.49
N ALA A 210 -13.50 -14.60 10.24
CA ALA A 210 -14.04 -14.96 11.54
C ALA A 210 -15.06 -16.10 11.36
N GLY A 211 -14.60 -17.34 11.54
CA GLY A 211 -15.39 -18.57 11.38
C GLY A 211 -15.12 -19.31 10.07
N GLY A 212 -14.30 -20.36 10.15
CA GLY A 212 -14.06 -21.30 9.05
C GLY A 212 -12.60 -21.69 8.97
N GLY A 213 -12.20 -22.68 9.76
CA GLY A 213 -10.90 -23.32 9.61
C GLY A 213 -10.81 -23.96 8.22
N TYR A 214 -9.95 -23.43 7.36
CA TYR A 214 -9.38 -24.25 6.29
C TYR A 214 -8.19 -24.97 6.91
N GLY A 215 -8.47 -26.14 7.48
CA GLY A 215 -7.44 -27.11 7.75
C GLY A 215 -6.78 -27.47 6.42
N LEU A 216 -5.56 -26.99 6.23
CA LEU A 216 -4.62 -27.70 5.36
C LEU A 216 -4.12 -28.87 6.20
N ASP A 217 -4.90 -29.94 6.23
CA ASP A 217 -4.35 -31.24 6.58
C ASP A 217 -3.30 -31.54 5.52
N ALA A 218 -2.04 -31.47 5.93
CA ALA A 218 -0.91 -31.92 5.15
C ALA A 218 -1.06 -33.43 4.94
N ALA A 219 -1.20 -33.83 3.68
CA ALA A 219 -0.93 -35.20 3.22
C ALA A 219 0.51 -35.27 2.70
#